data_AF-A0A2M7LJL9-F1
#
_entry.id   AF-A0A2M7LJL9-F1
#
_cell.length_a   1.000
_cell.length_b   1.000
_cell.length_c   1.000
_cell.angle_alpha   90.00
_cell.angle_beta   90.00
_cell.angle_gamma   90.00
#
_symmetry.space_group_name_H-M   'P 1'
#
loop_
_entity.id
_entity.type
_entity.pdbx_description
1 polymer ?
#
loop_
_entity_poly.entity_id
_entity_poly.type
_entity_poly.pdbx_seq_one_letter_code
_entity_poly.pdbx_strand_id
1 'polypeptide(L)'
;MKTNVKITNHKDKSFILNFNVTIDEIKKEYNHTLSHVAADFEIKGFRKGKAPLDIVKNSISPEKMLDEVINHVLSEKYDEIIKDNNLKPVTQPAVKILNPPFDLDKEWQIEITSATIPEIKIKPKAYIEIKKINTNSKLEKEKRTDAVIKVILENSETKIAKIILDNEVERKLTNLIDQIRSASLTFETYLKNKNQNLDELKHELEHQAQDEWTLNLAITQISSEQKLDPTEIEIKDIVSKNPQLTQNPSLVVYLLTQQKVINYLLSLV
;
A
#
# COMPACT_ATOMS: atom_id res chain seq x y z
N MET A 1 3.32 26.10 5.82
CA MET A 1 3.68 27.23 4.92
C MET A 1 3.16 26.80 3.55
N LYS A 2 2.58 27.65 2.67
CA LYS A 2 2.08 27.09 1.38
C LYS A 2 3.26 26.53 0.59
N THR A 3 3.46 25.22 0.67
CA THR A 3 4.56 24.53 0.02
C THR A 3 4.34 24.67 -1.48
N ASN A 4 5.29 25.30 -2.17
CA ASN A 4 5.25 25.46 -3.62
C ASN A 4 5.45 24.09 -4.27
N VAL A 5 4.36 23.32 -4.37
CA VAL A 5 4.36 21.98 -4.94
C VAL A 5 3.64 21.99 -6.27
N LYS A 6 4.30 21.45 -7.29
CA LYS A 6 3.69 21.19 -8.57
C LYS A 6 3.13 19.77 -8.56
N ILE A 7 1.81 19.65 -8.60
CA ILE A 7 1.09 18.38 -8.63
C ILE A 7 0.70 18.05 -10.07
N THR A 8 1.07 16.86 -10.54
CA THR A 8 0.67 16.34 -11.85
C THR A 8 -0.20 15.10 -11.63
N ASN A 9 -1.47 15.15 -12.02
CA ASN A 9 -2.39 14.02 -11.91
C ASN A 9 -2.47 13.25 -13.23
N HIS A 10 -2.53 11.93 -13.14
CA HIS A 10 -2.65 11.03 -14.28
C HIS A 10 -4.02 10.34 -14.32
N LYS A 11 -4.37 9.79 -15.49
CA LYS A 11 -5.68 9.17 -15.74
C LYS A 11 -5.90 7.86 -14.97
N ASP A 12 -4.83 7.21 -14.52
CA ASP A 12 -4.81 6.01 -13.69
C ASP A 12 -4.86 6.32 -12.19
N LYS A 13 -5.18 7.58 -11.82
CA LYS A 13 -5.23 8.07 -10.43
C LYS A 13 -3.88 8.05 -9.71
N SER A 14 -2.77 7.85 -10.44
CA SER A 14 -1.45 8.23 -9.96
C SER A 14 -1.26 9.75 -10.02
N PHE A 15 -0.39 10.24 -9.14
CA PHE A 15 -0.01 11.63 -9.10
C PHE A 15 1.49 11.76 -8.77
N ILE A 16 2.08 12.79 -9.33
CA ILE A 16 3.48 13.16 -9.13
C ILE A 16 3.52 14.51 -8.43
N LEU A 17 4.22 14.55 -7.30
CA LEU A 17 4.49 15.76 -6.52
C LEU A 17 5.93 16.19 -6.80
N ASN A 18 6.11 17.40 -7.30
CA ASN A 18 7.43 18.00 -7.45
C ASN A 18 7.55 19.19 -6.50
N PHE A 19 8.58 19.18 -5.65
CA PHE A 19 8.86 20.26 -4.73
C PHE A 19 10.35 20.39 -4.46
N ASN A 20 10.73 21.59 -4.01
CA ASN A 20 12.11 21.89 -3.62
C ASN A 20 12.20 22.02 -2.11
N VAL A 21 13.31 21.54 -1.54
CA VAL A 21 13.68 21.76 -0.14
C VAL A 21 14.89 22.68 -0.12
N THR A 22 14.76 23.82 0.55
CA THR A 22 15.82 24.83 0.63
C THR A 22 16.88 24.44 1.67
N ILE A 23 18.08 25.00 1.54
CA ILE A 23 19.18 24.75 2.50
C ILE A 23 18.80 25.19 3.92
N ASP A 24 18.06 26.28 4.07
CA ASP A 24 17.63 26.76 5.38
C ASP A 24 16.64 25.80 6.06
N GLU A 25 15.72 25.20 5.28
CA GLU A 25 14.84 24.14 5.77
C GLU A 25 15.65 22.90 6.19
N ILE A 26 16.60 22.47 5.37
CA ILE A 26 17.46 21.30 5.67
C ILE A 26 18.25 21.53 6.96
N LYS A 27 18.85 22.72 7.15
CA LYS A 27 19.60 23.05 8.37
C LYS A 27 18.73 23.10 9.61
N LYS A 28 17.50 23.62 9.48
CA LYS A 28 16.52 23.62 10.57
C LYS A 28 16.17 22.19 10.97
N GLU A 29 15.85 21.35 9.99
CA GLU A 29 15.48 19.95 10.22
C GLU A 29 16.66 19.12 10.74
N TYR A 30 17.89 19.37 10.29
CA TYR A 30 19.08 18.73 10.83
C TYR A 30 19.19 18.88 12.34
N ASN A 31 18.96 20.09 12.87
CA ASN A 31 19.04 20.34 14.31
C ASN A 31 17.89 19.66 15.08
N HIS A 32 16.70 19.61 14.48
CA HIS A 32 15.55 18.91 15.04
C HIS A 32 15.80 17.40 15.10
N THR A 33 16.22 16.80 13.99
CA THR A 33 16.59 15.38 13.90
C THR A 33 17.72 15.05 14.87
N LEU A 34 18.75 15.89 14.99
CA LEU A 34 19.86 15.66 15.92
C LEU A 34 19.37 15.59 17.37
N SER A 35 18.41 16.43 17.73
CA SER A 35 17.81 16.44 19.07
C SER A 35 16.99 15.17 19.36
N HIS A 36 16.24 14.69 18.38
CA HIS A 36 15.51 13.42 18.49
C HIS A 36 16.44 12.23 18.59
N VAL A 37 17.43 12.14 17.69
CA VAL A 37 18.41 11.06 17.73
C VAL A 37 19.14 11.07 19.07
N ALA A 38 19.58 12.23 19.55
CA ALA A 38 20.25 12.37 20.85
C ALA A 38 19.42 11.85 22.03
N ALA A 39 18.10 11.97 22.00
CA ALA A 39 17.22 11.51 23.07
C ALA A 39 17.27 9.98 23.26
N ASP A 40 17.43 9.24 22.17
CA ASP A 40 17.52 7.78 22.17
C ASP A 40 18.95 7.24 22.04
N PHE A 41 19.94 8.09 21.80
CA PHE A 41 21.31 7.67 21.59
C PHE A 41 22.00 7.25 22.90
N GLU A 42 22.71 6.12 22.83
CA GLU A 42 23.52 5.60 23.93
C GLU A 42 25.00 5.84 23.66
N ILE A 43 25.64 6.62 24.53
CA ILE A 43 27.07 6.91 24.47
C ILE A 43 27.71 6.41 25.75
N LYS A 44 28.81 5.68 25.63
CA LYS A 44 29.60 5.23 26.77
C LYS A 44 30.00 6.42 27.66
N GLY A 45 29.62 6.37 28.94
CA GLY A 45 29.88 7.43 29.91
C GLY A 45 28.72 8.42 30.14
N PHE A 46 27.70 8.40 29.29
CA PHE A 46 26.47 9.19 29.48
C PHE A 46 25.27 8.26 29.65
N ARG A 47 24.34 8.67 30.53
CA ARG A 47 23.04 8.00 30.60
C ARG A 47 22.28 8.26 29.29
N LYS A 48 21.58 7.25 28.76
CA LYS A 48 20.74 7.35 27.55
C LYS A 48 19.98 8.69 27.52
N GLY A 49 20.13 9.44 26.42
CA GLY A 49 19.45 10.73 26.23
C GLY A 49 20.03 11.93 26.99
N LYS A 50 21.15 11.79 27.71
CA LYS A 50 21.78 12.86 28.50
C LYS A 50 23.15 13.30 27.99
N ALA A 51 23.60 12.76 26.86
CA ALA A 51 24.80 13.24 26.21
C ALA A 51 24.57 14.64 25.59
N PRO A 52 25.52 15.58 25.71
CA PRO A 52 25.50 16.84 24.98
C PRO A 52 25.43 16.65 23.45
N LEU A 53 24.71 17.53 22.75
CA LEU A 53 24.49 17.43 21.29
C LEU A 53 25.80 17.41 20.49
N ASP A 54 26.82 18.16 20.90
CA ASP A 54 28.12 18.16 20.21
C ASP A 54 28.82 16.79 20.28
N ILE A 55 28.68 16.08 21.40
CA ILE A 55 29.24 14.74 21.57
C ILE A 55 28.46 13.74 20.71
N VAL A 56 27.13 13.86 20.70
CA VAL A 56 26.25 13.02 19.86
C VAL A 56 26.57 13.22 18.38
N LYS A 57 26.67 14.47 17.92
CA LYS A 57 27.00 14.83 16.54
C LYS A 57 28.33 14.21 16.09
N ASN A 58 29.35 14.26 16.94
CA ASN A 58 30.67 13.69 16.63
C ASN A 58 30.71 12.16 16.71
N SER A 59 29.72 11.53 17.37
CA SER A 59 29.65 10.08 17.56
C SER A 59 28.81 9.37 16.49
N ILE A 60 27.89 10.09 15.82
CA ILE A 60 27.07 9.56 14.74
C ILE A 60 27.83 9.70 13.42
N SER A 61 27.74 8.68 12.54
CA SER A 61 28.32 8.80 11.20
C SER A 61 27.58 9.85 10.37
N PRO A 62 28.29 10.68 9.58
CA PRO A 62 27.64 11.68 8.73
C PRO A 62 26.58 11.10 7.79
N GLU A 63 26.83 9.90 7.25
CA GLU A 63 25.90 9.17 6.37
C GLU A 63 24.59 8.81 7.09
N LYS A 64 24.69 8.24 8.30
CA LYS A 64 23.49 7.89 9.08
C LYS A 64 22.71 9.14 9.45
N MET A 65 23.39 10.21 9.84
CA MET A 65 22.73 11.47 10.15
C MET A 65 22.03 12.06 8.91
N LEU A 66 22.67 11.98 7.74
CA LEU A 66 22.07 12.40 6.48
C LEU A 66 20.79 11.60 6.17
N ASP A 67 20.82 10.27 6.30
CA ASP A 67 19.65 9.41 6.08
C ASP A 67 18.48 9.76 7.01
N GLU A 68 18.75 10.00 8.29
CA GLU A 68 17.73 10.41 9.26
C GLU A 68 17.10 11.77 8.89
N VAL A 69 17.90 12.73 8.43
CA VAL A 69 17.40 14.04 8.00
C VAL A 69 16.58 13.91 6.72
N ILE A 70 17.05 13.12 5.74
CA ILE A 70 16.30 12.83 4.51
C ILE A 70 14.93 12.25 4.86
N ASN A 71 14.90 11.21 5.70
CA ASN A 71 13.66 10.54 6.09
C ASN A 71 12.69 11.50 6.81
N HIS A 72 13.19 12.30 7.75
CA HIS A 72 12.36 13.26 8.49
C HIS A 72 11.78 14.34 7.56
N VAL A 73 12.64 15.01 6.78
CA VAL A 73 12.24 16.08 5.86
C VAL A 73 11.21 15.58 4.85
N LEU A 74 11.48 14.44 4.22
CA LEU A 74 10.58 13.89 3.20
C LEU A 74 9.26 13.44 3.79
N SER A 75 9.29 12.78 4.95
CA SER A 75 8.07 12.33 5.65
C SER A 75 7.19 13.53 6.05
N GLU A 76 7.77 14.56 6.67
CA GLU A 76 7.03 15.74 7.10
C GLU A 76 6.45 16.51 5.91
N LYS A 77 7.25 16.75 4.86
CA LYS A 77 6.79 17.43 3.65
C LYS A 77 5.70 16.64 2.93
N TYR A 78 5.86 15.34 2.79
CA TYR A 78 4.85 14.49 2.16
C TYR A 78 3.52 14.54 2.92
N ASP A 79 3.56 14.45 4.26
CA ASP A 79 2.38 14.57 5.11
C ASP A 79 1.70 15.93 5.02
N GLU A 80 2.45 17.04 5.02
CA GLU A 80 1.91 18.40 4.82
C GLU A 80 1.20 18.49 3.46
N ILE A 81 1.85 18.03 2.38
CA ILE A 81 1.30 18.09 1.02
C ILE A 81 0.03 17.26 0.89
N ILE A 82 0.01 16.04 1.45
CA ILE A 82 -1.18 15.18 1.43
C ILE A 82 -2.35 15.87 2.13
N LYS A 83 -2.11 16.40 3.35
CA LYS A 83 -3.15 17.04 4.16
C LYS A 83 -3.70 18.29 3.48
N ASP A 84 -2.81 19.16 3.00
CA ASP A 84 -3.19 20.43 2.35
C ASP A 84 -3.99 20.21 1.06
N ASN A 85 -3.75 19.10 0.37
CA ASN A 85 -4.41 18.76 -0.89
C ASN A 85 -5.50 17.69 -0.75
N ASN A 86 -5.82 17.26 0.48
CA ASN A 86 -6.79 16.20 0.79
C ASN A 86 -6.58 14.92 -0.06
N LEU A 87 -5.31 14.58 -0.29
CA LEU A 87 -4.94 13.37 -1.02
C LEU A 87 -5.09 12.15 -0.10
N LYS A 88 -5.45 11.01 -0.68
CA LYS A 88 -5.58 9.73 0.05
C LYS A 88 -4.78 8.66 -0.68
N PRO A 89 -3.44 8.71 -0.60
CA PRO A 89 -2.62 7.71 -1.24
C PRO A 89 -2.85 6.33 -0.59
N VAL A 90 -2.85 5.29 -1.42
CA VAL A 90 -2.93 3.89 -0.99
C VAL A 90 -1.64 3.11 -1.23
N THR A 91 -0.64 3.81 -1.75
CA THR A 91 0.67 3.27 -2.07
C THR A 91 1.74 3.87 -1.17
N GLN A 92 2.80 3.12 -0.93
CA GLN A 92 4.03 3.71 -0.42
C GLN A 92 4.59 4.67 -1.48
N PRO A 93 4.97 5.91 -1.10
CA PRO A 93 5.49 6.88 -2.05
C PRO A 93 6.84 6.42 -2.61
N ALA A 94 6.97 6.44 -3.95
CA ALA A 94 8.25 6.30 -4.60
C ALA A 94 8.93 7.67 -4.65
N VAL A 95 10.05 7.82 -3.95
CA VAL A 95 10.82 9.08 -3.88
C VAL A 95 11.99 9.03 -4.85
N LYS A 96 12.16 10.11 -5.62
CA LYS A 96 13.30 10.31 -6.51
C LYS A 96 13.87 11.72 -6.33
N ILE A 97 15.19 11.80 -6.16
CA ILE A 97 15.91 13.08 -6.22
C ILE A 97 16.24 13.40 -7.68
N LEU A 98 15.87 14.59 -8.13
CA LEU A 98 16.11 15.07 -9.49
C LEU A 98 17.52 15.66 -9.65
N ASN A 99 18.14 16.09 -8.56
CA ASN A 99 19.49 16.65 -8.51
C ASN A 99 20.41 15.86 -7.54
N PRO A 100 20.71 14.58 -7.82
CA PRO A 100 21.55 13.77 -6.95
C PRO A 100 22.98 14.30 -6.82
N PRO A 101 23.69 13.96 -5.72
CA PRO A 101 23.22 13.19 -4.55
C PRO A 101 22.51 14.09 -3.52
N PHE A 102 21.87 13.46 -2.52
CA PHE A 102 21.44 14.18 -1.32
C PHE A 102 22.67 14.74 -0.59
N ASP A 103 22.59 16.01 -0.21
CA ASP A 103 23.68 16.76 0.41
C ASP A 103 23.10 17.86 1.29
N LEU A 104 23.59 18.00 2.53
CA LEU A 104 23.05 18.97 3.49
C LEU A 104 23.31 20.43 3.08
N ASP A 105 24.31 20.66 2.22
CA ASP A 105 24.71 21.99 1.76
C ASP A 105 24.12 22.34 0.38
N LYS A 106 23.22 21.50 -0.15
CA LYS A 106 22.55 21.74 -1.44
C LYS A 106 21.03 21.68 -1.27
N GLU A 107 20.34 22.48 -2.06
CA GLU A 107 18.89 22.37 -2.20
C GLU A 107 18.52 21.01 -2.80
N TRP A 108 17.39 20.44 -2.40
CA TRP A 108 16.90 19.17 -2.94
C TRP A 108 15.72 19.42 -3.87
N GLN A 109 15.75 18.83 -5.06
CA GLN A 109 14.64 18.78 -5.99
C GLN A 109 14.07 17.38 -5.95
N ILE A 110 12.85 17.24 -5.43
CA ILE A 110 12.25 15.95 -5.13
C ILE A 110 11.03 15.72 -6.02
N GLU A 111 10.97 14.53 -6.58
CA GLU A 111 9.82 13.96 -7.26
C GLU A 111 9.28 12.80 -6.41
N ILE A 112 8.04 12.92 -5.93
CA ILE A 112 7.34 11.83 -5.27
C ILE A 112 6.22 11.33 -6.17
N THR A 113 6.22 10.04 -6.46
CA THR A 113 5.12 9.37 -7.18
C THR A 113 4.30 8.55 -6.19
N SER A 114 2.98 8.68 -6.27
CA SER A 114 2.04 7.91 -5.46
C SER A 114 0.71 7.75 -6.20
N ALA A 115 -0.20 6.94 -5.70
CA ALA A 115 -1.51 6.75 -6.32
C ALA A 115 -2.64 6.70 -5.29
N THR A 116 -3.78 7.22 -5.71
CA THR A 116 -5.05 7.10 -4.99
C THR A 116 -5.84 5.90 -5.49
N ILE A 117 -6.87 5.49 -4.74
CA ILE A 117 -7.76 4.40 -5.13
C ILE A 117 -8.34 4.68 -6.52
N PRO A 118 -8.15 3.76 -7.50
CA PRO A 118 -8.72 3.94 -8.82
C PRO A 118 -10.24 3.72 -8.81
N GLU A 119 -10.93 4.43 -9.71
CA GLU A 119 -12.36 4.21 -9.92
C GLU A 119 -12.57 2.97 -10.80
N ILE A 120 -13.58 2.17 -10.45
CA ILE A 120 -13.97 0.98 -11.22
C ILE A 120 -15.35 1.19 -11.84
N LYS A 121 -15.49 0.76 -13.10
CA LYS A 121 -16.78 0.73 -13.80
C LYS A 121 -17.14 -0.70 -14.13
N ILE A 122 -18.25 -1.17 -13.56
CA ILE A 122 -18.77 -2.51 -13.81
C ILE A 122 -19.84 -2.41 -14.91
N LYS A 123 -19.67 -3.18 -15.99
CA LYS A 123 -20.64 -3.17 -17.08
C LYS A 123 -21.95 -3.84 -16.63
N PRO A 124 -23.15 -3.29 -16.98
CA PRO A 124 -24.43 -3.90 -16.62
C PRO A 124 -24.61 -5.35 -17.10
N LYS A 125 -23.90 -5.73 -18.17
CA LYS A 125 -23.88 -7.10 -18.72
C LYS A 125 -23.38 -8.13 -17.68
N ALA A 126 -22.51 -7.74 -16.76
CA ALA A 126 -22.01 -8.60 -15.70
C ALA A 126 -23.17 -9.21 -14.90
N TYR A 127 -24.11 -8.37 -14.44
CA TYR A 127 -25.25 -8.82 -13.63
C TYR A 127 -26.19 -9.76 -14.40
N ILE A 128 -26.33 -9.57 -15.72
CA ILE A 128 -27.15 -10.43 -16.57
C ILE A 128 -26.51 -11.81 -16.72
N GLU A 129 -25.19 -11.87 -16.90
CA GLU A 129 -24.45 -13.14 -17.00
C GLU A 129 -24.45 -13.89 -15.66
N ILE A 130 -24.30 -13.18 -14.54
CA ILE A 130 -24.40 -13.75 -13.19
C ILE A 130 -25.76 -14.40 -12.96
N LYS A 131 -26.88 -13.74 -13.32
CA LYS A 131 -28.23 -14.32 -13.22
C LYS A 131 -28.39 -15.62 -14.02
N LYS A 132 -27.79 -15.70 -15.22
CA LYS A 132 -27.80 -16.92 -16.05
C LYS A 132 -26.98 -18.05 -15.42
N ILE A 133 -25.86 -17.74 -14.79
CA ILE A 133 -25.04 -18.72 -14.07
C ILE A 133 -25.79 -19.24 -12.84
N ASN A 134 -26.44 -18.36 -12.08
CA ASN A 134 -27.15 -18.73 -10.85
C ASN A 134 -28.38 -19.61 -11.11
N THR A 135 -29.08 -19.39 -12.22
CA THR A 135 -30.24 -20.21 -12.62
C THR A 135 -29.85 -21.61 -13.12
N ASN A 136 -28.57 -21.86 -13.40
CA ASN A 136 -28.09 -23.18 -13.77
C ASN A 136 -27.89 -24.06 -12.52
N SER A 137 -28.92 -24.84 -12.18
CA SER A 137 -28.97 -25.71 -11.00
C SER A 137 -27.92 -26.82 -10.95
N LYS A 138 -27.20 -27.09 -12.06
CA LYS A 138 -26.21 -28.17 -12.17
C LYS A 138 -24.83 -27.85 -11.56
N LEU A 139 -24.53 -26.58 -11.29
CA LEU A 139 -23.23 -26.19 -10.75
C LEU A 139 -23.22 -26.27 -9.22
N GLU A 140 -22.15 -26.82 -8.63
CA GLU A 140 -21.91 -26.74 -7.19
C GLU A 140 -21.67 -25.29 -6.75
N LYS A 141 -21.97 -24.96 -5.49
CA LYS A 141 -21.89 -23.59 -4.97
C LYS A 141 -20.51 -22.95 -5.18
N GLU A 142 -19.44 -23.71 -4.96
CA GLU A 142 -18.05 -23.26 -5.11
C GLU A 142 -17.73 -22.88 -6.57
N LYS A 143 -18.06 -23.76 -7.53
CA LYS A 143 -17.88 -23.50 -8.96
C LYS A 143 -18.73 -22.32 -9.47
N ARG A 144 -19.89 -22.05 -8.86
CA ARG A 144 -20.69 -20.86 -9.17
C ARG A 144 -19.98 -19.60 -8.70
N THR A 145 -19.42 -19.61 -7.49
CA THR A 145 -18.64 -18.47 -6.96
C THR A 145 -17.48 -18.12 -7.88
N ASP A 146 -16.69 -19.11 -8.29
CA ASP A 146 -15.55 -18.88 -9.20
C ASP A 146 -16.01 -18.30 -10.55
N ALA A 147 -17.11 -18.82 -11.10
CA ALA A 147 -17.68 -18.31 -12.34
C ALA A 147 -18.19 -16.86 -12.21
N VAL A 148 -18.82 -16.51 -11.08
CA VAL A 148 -19.27 -15.15 -10.79
C VAL A 148 -18.09 -14.19 -10.67
N ILE A 149 -17.04 -14.58 -9.94
CA ILE A 149 -15.81 -13.79 -9.82
C ILE A 149 -15.20 -13.53 -11.21
N LYS A 150 -15.09 -14.58 -12.03
CA LYS A 150 -14.56 -14.47 -13.40
C LYS A 150 -15.38 -13.49 -14.25
N VAL A 151 -16.71 -13.58 -14.22
CA VAL A 151 -17.60 -12.66 -14.95
C VAL A 151 -17.41 -11.21 -14.48
N ILE A 152 -17.23 -10.99 -13.19
CA ILE A 152 -17.00 -9.64 -12.65
C ILE A 152 -15.67 -9.09 -13.15
N LEU A 153 -14.60 -9.89 -13.11
CA LEU A 153 -13.28 -9.48 -13.62
C LEU A 153 -13.33 -9.13 -15.11
N GLU A 154 -13.95 -9.98 -15.94
CA GLU A 154 -14.06 -9.77 -17.40
C GLU A 154 -14.92 -8.55 -17.79
N ASN A 155 -15.89 -8.18 -16.95
CA ASN A 155 -16.81 -7.08 -17.21
C ASN A 155 -16.49 -5.81 -16.41
N SER A 156 -15.39 -5.80 -15.66
CA SER A 156 -14.92 -4.63 -14.92
C SER A 156 -13.84 -3.90 -15.70
N GLU A 157 -14.00 -2.59 -15.87
CA GLU A 157 -12.99 -1.73 -16.46
C GLU A 157 -12.39 -0.83 -15.38
N THR A 158 -11.08 -0.98 -15.15
CA THR A 158 -10.32 -0.15 -14.21
C THR A 158 -8.94 0.16 -14.80
N LYS A 159 -8.42 1.33 -14.45
CA LYS A 159 -7.04 1.75 -14.78
C LYS A 159 -6.26 1.80 -13.48
N ILE A 160 -5.56 0.72 -13.18
CA ILE A 160 -4.72 0.62 -12.00
C ILE A 160 -3.36 1.20 -12.35
N ALA A 161 -2.88 2.16 -11.55
CA ALA A 161 -1.56 2.73 -11.73
C ALA A 161 -0.47 1.68 -11.48
N LYS A 162 0.61 1.74 -12.25
CA LYS A 162 1.73 0.79 -12.13
C LYS A 162 2.33 0.78 -10.71
N ILE A 163 2.46 1.94 -10.08
CA ILE A 163 2.96 2.04 -8.70
C ILE A 163 2.11 1.25 -7.68
N ILE A 164 0.81 1.07 -7.92
CA ILE A 164 -0.03 0.23 -7.06
C ILE A 164 0.38 -1.24 -7.20
N LEU A 165 0.56 -1.69 -8.45
CA LEU A 165 0.96 -3.06 -8.76
C LEU A 165 2.39 -3.35 -8.28
N ASP A 166 3.33 -2.45 -8.51
CA ASP A 166 4.73 -2.61 -8.08
C ASP A 166 4.81 -2.79 -6.56
N ASN A 167 4.13 -1.92 -5.78
CA ASN A 167 4.06 -2.05 -4.31
C ASN A 167 3.40 -3.37 -3.86
N GLU A 168 2.38 -3.84 -4.58
CA GLU A 168 1.71 -5.10 -4.28
C GLU A 168 2.64 -6.29 -4.51
N VAL A 169 3.36 -6.30 -5.63
CA VAL A 169 4.34 -7.33 -5.99
C VAL A 169 5.47 -7.37 -4.97
N GLU A 170 6.02 -6.21 -4.57
CA GLU A 170 7.06 -6.14 -3.54
C GLU A 170 6.59 -6.69 -2.19
N ARG A 171 5.36 -6.36 -1.78
CA ARG A 171 4.77 -6.90 -0.55
C ARG A 171 4.59 -8.41 -0.63
N LYS A 172 4.04 -8.93 -1.73
CA LYS A 172 3.86 -10.37 -1.94
C LYS A 172 5.20 -11.11 -1.97
N LEU A 173 6.22 -10.55 -2.62
CA LEU A 173 7.57 -11.11 -2.64
C LEU A 173 8.19 -11.17 -1.25
N THR A 174 8.07 -10.10 -0.47
CA THR A 174 8.56 -10.06 0.92
C THR A 174 7.89 -11.15 1.75
N ASN A 175 6.55 -11.25 1.69
CA ASN A 175 5.80 -12.28 2.39
C ASN A 175 6.21 -13.70 1.96
N LEU A 176 6.41 -13.92 0.66
CA LEU A 176 6.84 -15.20 0.12
C LEU A 176 8.25 -15.57 0.60
N ILE A 177 9.18 -14.61 0.59
CA ILE A 177 10.55 -14.80 1.09
C ILE A 177 10.53 -15.18 2.56
N ASP A 178 9.72 -14.51 3.38
CA ASP A 178 9.61 -14.81 4.80
C ASP A 178 8.98 -16.18 5.06
N GLN A 179 7.98 -16.58 4.27
CA GLN A 179 7.41 -17.93 4.30
C GLN A 179 8.46 -18.99 3.94
N ILE A 180 9.23 -18.78 2.87
CA ILE A 180 10.30 -19.69 2.42
C ILE A 180 11.38 -19.83 3.51
N ARG A 181 11.80 -18.71 4.11
CA ARG A 181 12.76 -18.70 5.22
C ARG A 181 12.25 -19.46 6.43
N SER A 182 10.97 -19.28 6.78
CA SER A 182 10.35 -20.00 7.90
C SER A 182 10.29 -21.52 7.67
N ALA A 183 10.13 -21.94 6.41
CA ALA A 183 10.20 -23.34 6.02
C ALA A 183 11.63 -23.88 5.90
N SER A 184 12.65 -23.07 6.20
CA SER A 184 14.09 -23.40 6.05
C SER A 184 14.52 -23.69 4.60
N LEU A 185 13.81 -23.13 3.61
CA LEU A 185 14.20 -23.17 2.21
C LEU A 185 14.95 -21.87 1.82
N THR A 186 15.70 -21.92 0.71
CA THR A 186 16.25 -20.72 0.07
C THR A 186 15.37 -20.29 -1.10
N PHE A 187 15.33 -18.98 -1.37
CA PHE A 187 14.58 -18.43 -2.49
C PHE A 187 15.05 -18.99 -3.85
N GLU A 188 16.35 -19.21 -4.00
CA GLU A 188 16.92 -19.86 -5.19
C GLU A 188 16.39 -21.29 -5.38
N THR A 189 16.29 -22.07 -4.30
CA THR A 189 15.75 -23.43 -4.35
C THR A 189 14.27 -23.41 -4.75
N TYR A 190 13.50 -22.43 -4.25
CA TYR A 190 12.10 -22.25 -4.63
C TYR A 190 11.93 -21.98 -6.13
N LEU A 191 12.68 -21.00 -6.67
CA LEU A 191 12.66 -20.68 -8.11
C LEU A 191 13.05 -21.89 -8.96
N LYS A 192 14.09 -22.63 -8.55
CA LYS A 192 14.53 -23.85 -9.22
C LYS A 192 13.46 -24.94 -9.22
N ASN A 193 12.77 -25.15 -8.10
CA ASN A 193 11.71 -26.15 -8.01
C ASN A 193 10.48 -25.77 -8.86
N LYS A 194 10.18 -24.47 -8.94
CA LYS A 194 9.12 -23.95 -9.81
C LYS A 194 9.50 -23.89 -11.30
N ASN A 195 10.77 -24.11 -11.64
CA ASN A 195 11.32 -23.90 -13.00
C ASN A 195 11.00 -22.51 -13.57
N GLN A 196 10.98 -21.49 -12.71
CA GLN A 196 10.68 -20.11 -13.08
C GLN A 196 11.82 -19.19 -12.69
N ASN A 197 12.01 -18.11 -13.45
CA ASN A 197 12.94 -17.04 -13.07
C ASN A 197 12.23 -15.92 -12.30
N LEU A 198 13.02 -14.96 -11.77
CA LEU A 198 12.49 -13.86 -10.96
C LEU A 198 11.53 -12.96 -11.76
N ASP A 199 11.82 -12.71 -13.03
CA ASP A 199 11.01 -11.81 -13.87
C ASP A 199 9.67 -12.45 -14.23
N GLU A 200 9.66 -13.75 -14.53
CA GLU A 200 8.44 -14.54 -14.73
C GLU A 200 7.57 -14.55 -13.47
N LEU A 201 8.17 -14.77 -12.30
CA LEU A 201 7.45 -14.72 -11.03
C LEU A 201 6.86 -13.33 -10.78
N LYS A 202 7.62 -12.26 -11.04
CA LYS A 202 7.13 -10.88 -10.90
C LYS A 202 5.94 -10.62 -11.82
N HIS A 203 6.01 -11.03 -13.08
CA HIS A 203 4.89 -10.90 -14.01
C HIS A 203 3.66 -11.71 -13.59
N GLU A 204 3.84 -12.93 -13.08
CA GLU A 204 2.74 -13.73 -12.53
C GLU A 204 2.09 -13.02 -11.34
N LEU A 205 2.90 -12.51 -10.40
CA LEU A 205 2.42 -11.77 -9.24
C LEU A 205 1.76 -10.45 -9.62
N GLU A 206 2.24 -9.77 -10.65
CA GLU A 206 1.65 -8.53 -11.17
C GLU A 206 0.25 -8.78 -11.74
N HIS A 207 0.08 -9.85 -12.52
CA HIS A 207 -1.23 -10.25 -13.05
C HIS A 207 -2.20 -10.63 -11.91
N GLN A 208 -1.73 -11.43 -10.95
CA GLN A 208 -2.53 -11.80 -9.77
C GLN A 208 -2.92 -10.56 -8.94
N ALA A 209 -1.98 -9.65 -8.72
CA ALA A 209 -2.22 -8.38 -8.05
C ALA A 209 -3.28 -7.55 -8.78
N GLN A 210 -3.20 -7.49 -10.11
CA GLN A 210 -4.17 -6.76 -10.93
C GLN A 210 -5.59 -7.35 -10.80
N ASP A 211 -5.73 -8.67 -10.87
CA ASP A 211 -7.02 -9.36 -10.70
C ASP A 211 -7.57 -9.14 -9.28
N GLU A 212 -6.75 -9.32 -8.25
CA GLU A 212 -7.13 -9.10 -6.86
C GLU A 212 -7.58 -7.66 -6.60
N TRP A 213 -6.81 -6.67 -7.08
CA TRP A 213 -7.19 -5.26 -6.97
C TRP A 213 -8.49 -4.98 -7.70
N THR A 214 -8.66 -5.47 -8.92
CA THR A 214 -9.88 -5.29 -9.70
C THR A 214 -11.09 -5.90 -8.99
N LEU A 215 -10.95 -7.12 -8.48
CA LEU A 215 -12.01 -7.79 -7.72
C LEU A 215 -12.35 -7.01 -6.44
N ASN A 216 -11.35 -6.59 -5.67
CA ASN A 216 -11.56 -5.87 -4.43
C ASN A 216 -12.26 -4.53 -4.67
N LEU A 217 -11.84 -3.78 -5.68
CA LEU A 217 -12.51 -2.55 -6.08
C LEU A 217 -13.95 -2.82 -6.50
N ALA A 218 -14.20 -3.88 -7.26
CA ALA A 218 -15.55 -4.23 -7.71
C ALA A 218 -16.44 -4.60 -6.53
N ILE A 219 -15.92 -5.37 -5.57
CA ILE A 219 -16.63 -5.73 -4.35
C ILE A 219 -16.95 -4.49 -3.53
N THR A 220 -15.98 -3.59 -3.31
CA THR A 220 -16.20 -2.35 -2.57
C THR A 220 -17.23 -1.46 -3.27
N GLN A 221 -17.17 -1.35 -4.60
CA GLN A 221 -18.14 -0.59 -5.39
C GLN A 221 -19.56 -1.18 -5.25
N ILE A 222 -19.71 -2.50 -5.42
CA ILE A 222 -21.00 -3.18 -5.27
C ILE A 222 -21.52 -3.04 -3.83
N SER A 223 -20.64 -3.16 -2.82
CA SER A 223 -21.03 -2.97 -1.42
C SER A 223 -21.59 -1.57 -1.19
N SER A 224 -20.92 -0.55 -1.71
CA SER A 224 -21.35 0.84 -1.56
C SER A 224 -22.67 1.12 -2.29
N GLU A 225 -22.82 0.62 -3.52
CA GLU A 225 -24.04 0.79 -4.33
C GLU A 225 -25.26 0.11 -3.70
N GLN A 226 -25.07 -1.10 -3.16
CA GLN A 226 -26.13 -1.92 -2.57
C GLN A 226 -26.28 -1.74 -1.06
N LYS A 227 -25.45 -0.89 -0.44
CA LYS A 227 -25.37 -0.66 1.01
C LYS A 227 -25.22 -1.96 1.80
N LEU A 228 -24.32 -2.83 1.34
CA LEU A 228 -24.05 -4.15 1.93
C LEU A 228 -22.99 -4.11 3.04
N ASP A 229 -22.75 -2.95 3.65
CA ASP A 229 -21.72 -2.82 4.66
C ASP A 229 -22.03 -3.72 5.89
N PRO A 230 -21.02 -4.36 6.50
CA PRO A 230 -21.20 -5.15 7.71
C PRO A 230 -21.70 -4.29 8.86
N THR A 231 -22.73 -4.76 9.57
CA THR A 231 -23.23 -4.08 10.77
C THR A 231 -22.31 -4.36 11.97
N GLU A 232 -22.30 -3.47 12.95
CA GLU A 232 -21.50 -3.65 14.18
C GLU A 232 -21.82 -4.96 14.92
N ILE A 233 -23.06 -5.44 14.82
CA ILE A 233 -23.52 -6.68 15.45
C ILE A 233 -22.86 -7.89 14.78
N GLU A 234 -22.82 -7.92 13.44
CA GLU A 234 -22.18 -8.99 12.67
C GLU A 234 -20.66 -9.02 12.90
N ILE A 235 -20.04 -7.84 12.98
CA ILE A 235 -18.61 -7.73 13.30
C ILE A 235 -18.33 -8.32 14.69
N LYS A 236 -19.12 -7.94 15.70
CA LYS A 236 -18.97 -8.46 17.07
C LYS A 236 -19.21 -9.97 17.15
N ASP A 237 -20.19 -10.51 16.44
CA ASP A 237 -20.46 -11.95 16.40
C ASP A 237 -19.28 -12.74 15.83
N ILE A 238 -18.69 -12.29 14.70
CA ILE A 238 -17.52 -12.95 14.10
C ILE A 238 -16.29 -12.87 14.99
N VAL A 239 -16.04 -11.69 15.59
CA VAL A 239 -14.92 -11.49 16.53
C VAL A 239 -15.08 -12.39 17.76
N SER A 240 -16.31 -12.55 18.27
CA SER A 240 -16.57 -13.45 19.41
C SER A 240 -16.30 -14.92 19.09
N LYS A 241 -16.57 -15.35 17.85
CA LYS A 241 -16.33 -16.71 17.37
C LYS A 241 -14.87 -16.98 17.01
N ASN A 242 -14.10 -15.93 16.70
CA ASN A 242 -12.70 -16.03 16.29
C ASN A 242 -11.83 -15.00 17.04
N PRO A 243 -11.40 -15.30 18.28
CA PRO A 243 -10.62 -14.37 19.11
C PRO A 243 -9.30 -13.92 18.48
N GLN A 244 -8.77 -14.67 17.51
CA GLN A 244 -7.56 -14.30 16.75
C GLN A 244 -7.78 -13.08 15.83
N LEU A 245 -9.02 -12.83 15.40
CA LEU A 245 -9.37 -11.71 14.52
C LEU A 245 -9.54 -10.38 15.27
N THR A 246 -9.55 -10.41 16.61
CA THR A 246 -9.69 -9.21 17.46
C THR A 246 -8.55 -8.22 17.26
N GLN A 247 -7.37 -8.70 16.86
CA GLN A 247 -6.20 -7.85 16.64
C GLN A 247 -6.29 -7.00 15.37
N ASN A 248 -7.18 -7.37 14.42
CA ASN A 248 -7.33 -6.66 13.14
C ASN A 248 -8.81 -6.44 12.78
N PRO A 249 -9.49 -5.46 13.41
CA PRO A 249 -10.90 -5.17 13.12
C PRO A 249 -11.19 -4.89 11.64
N SER A 250 -10.28 -4.22 10.94
CA SER A 250 -10.42 -3.91 9.51
C SER A 250 -10.47 -5.16 8.63
N LEU A 251 -9.75 -6.23 9.01
CA LEU A 251 -9.78 -7.50 8.29
C LEU A 251 -11.14 -8.17 8.40
N VAL A 252 -11.79 -8.10 9.57
CA VAL A 252 -13.13 -8.65 9.79
C VAL A 252 -14.16 -7.94 8.91
N VAL A 253 -14.10 -6.60 8.86
CA VAL A 253 -14.97 -5.80 7.99
C VAL A 253 -14.76 -6.18 6.53
N TYR A 254 -13.51 -6.29 6.09
CA TYR A 254 -13.18 -6.69 4.73
C TYR A 254 -13.76 -8.07 4.36
N LEU A 255 -13.48 -9.10 5.17
CA LEU A 255 -13.95 -10.48 4.89
C LEU A 255 -15.48 -10.57 4.90
N LEU A 256 -16.15 -9.89 5.83
CA LEU A 256 -17.62 -9.83 5.88
C LEU A 256 -18.20 -9.12 4.66
N THR A 257 -17.58 -8.03 4.22
CA THR A 257 -17.99 -7.30 3.02
C THR A 257 -17.90 -8.20 1.78
N GLN A 258 -16.77 -8.89 1.61
CA GLN A 258 -16.59 -9.86 0.52
C GLN A 258 -17.66 -10.94 0.56
N GLN A 259 -17.91 -11.53 1.74
CA GLN A 259 -18.90 -12.58 1.89
C GLN A 259 -20.32 -12.10 1.55
N LYS A 260 -20.71 -10.90 2.03
CA LYS A 260 -22.02 -10.30 1.75
C LYS A 260 -22.21 -10.01 0.27
N VAL A 261 -21.22 -9.42 -0.38
CA VAL A 261 -21.28 -9.11 -1.82
C VAL A 261 -21.36 -10.39 -2.64
N ILE A 262 -20.54 -11.40 -2.34
CA ILE A 262 -20.61 -12.70 -3.03
C ILE A 262 -21.98 -13.35 -2.84
N ASN A 263 -22.51 -13.37 -1.63
CA ASN A 263 -23.85 -13.91 -1.36
C ASN A 263 -24.94 -13.14 -2.11
N TYR A 264 -24.86 -11.81 -2.15
CA TYR A 264 -25.77 -10.98 -2.93
C TYR A 264 -25.72 -11.35 -4.41
N LEU A 265 -24.52 -11.44 -4.98
CA LEU A 265 -24.35 -11.79 -6.39
C LEU A 265 -24.87 -13.19 -6.71
N LEU A 266 -24.67 -14.16 -5.82
CA LEU A 266 -25.21 -15.53 -5.95
C LEU A 266 -26.73 -15.59 -5.74
N SER A 267 -27.33 -14.61 -5.08
CA SER A 267 -28.79 -14.51 -4.89
C SER A 267 -29.52 -13.87 -6.06
N LEU A 268 -28.80 -13.28 -7.02
CA LEU A 268 -29.39 -12.67 -8.21
C LEU A 268 -29.99 -13.76 -9.11
N VAL A 269 -31.32 -13.72 -9.27
CA VAL A 269 -32.10 -14.55 -10.19
C VAL A 269 -32.70 -13.68 -11.29
#